data_AF-A0A7C0ZPW9-F1
#
_entry.id   AF-A0A7C0ZPW9-F1
#
_cell.length_a   1.000
_cell.length_b   1.000
_cell.length_c   1.000
_cell.angle_alpha   90.00
_cell.angle_beta   90.00
_cell.angle_gamma   90.00
#
_symmetry.space_group_name_H-M   'P 1'
#
loop_
_entity.id
_entity.type
_entity.pdbx_description
1 polymer ?
#
loop_
_entity_poly.entity_id
_entity_poly.type
_entity_poly.pdbx_seq_one_letter_code
_entity_poly.pdbx_strand_id
1 'polypeptide(L)'
;MKNKIISSLFTGILTLAFIACEPIAERKTLENSTTVDGVTLVSTQSTPGGNEITLEMTTPGVTGYWNYNLGKALTNKVTFIYPIPGTSTFTYVGTLGAEFFEKTIDVQVDQLDHALDQDWYDLVSENTTAGKTWVFDGVPGDGGLWWYMSAPYNWEELWWNAGGSGDMPPVDAAGKMVFDLDGAANYTYYAAPDADPEVGSFVLDVKNQTLKVNGPNILGGAATGGYDIGNHDGLYQIISLTEDEMILYVDNNAWATGWTWHFKPAE
;
A
#
# COMPACT_ATOMS: atom_id res chain seq x y z
N MET A 1 -60.30 60.92 -4.73
CA MET A 1 -60.02 60.22 -3.44
C MET A 1 -59.57 58.76 -3.61
N LYS A 2 -60.10 57.97 -4.57
CA LYS A 2 -59.69 56.57 -4.80
C LYS A 2 -58.19 56.35 -5.09
N ASN A 3 -57.53 57.23 -5.87
CA ASN A 3 -56.11 57.02 -6.26
C ASN A 3 -55.10 57.25 -5.11
N LYS A 4 -55.43 58.06 -4.10
CA LYS A 4 -54.54 58.30 -2.94
C LYS A 4 -54.54 57.11 -1.95
N ILE A 5 -55.67 56.42 -1.83
CA ILE A 5 -55.79 55.22 -0.98
C ILE A 5 -55.05 54.03 -1.63
N ILE A 6 -55.15 53.86 -2.94
CA ILE A 6 -54.45 52.79 -3.68
C ILE A 6 -52.93 53.00 -3.66
N SER A 7 -52.46 54.25 -3.82
CA SER A 7 -51.04 54.58 -3.74
C SER A 7 -50.46 54.41 -2.33
N SER A 8 -51.25 54.74 -1.28
CA SER A 8 -50.87 54.49 0.11
C SER A 8 -50.80 52.99 0.45
N LEU A 9 -51.69 52.18 -0.12
CA LEU A 9 -51.73 50.74 0.09
C LEU A 9 -50.56 50.03 -0.60
N PHE A 10 -50.23 50.44 -1.83
CA PHE A 10 -49.06 49.94 -2.57
C PHE A 10 -47.75 50.28 -1.87
N THR A 11 -47.63 51.49 -1.34
CA THR A 11 -46.42 51.93 -0.63
C THR A 11 -46.24 51.15 0.69
N GLY A 12 -47.34 50.91 1.43
CA GLY A 12 -47.31 50.11 2.65
C GLY A 12 -46.93 48.64 2.42
N ILE A 13 -47.49 48.00 1.39
CA ILE A 13 -47.17 46.61 1.01
C ILE A 13 -45.71 46.49 0.55
N LEU A 14 -45.21 47.48 -0.19
CA LEU A 14 -43.82 47.48 -0.67
C LEU A 14 -42.81 47.63 0.49
N THR A 15 -43.12 48.42 1.52
CA THR A 15 -42.28 48.53 2.73
C THR A 15 -42.30 47.27 3.61
N LEU A 16 -43.41 46.52 3.65
CA LEU A 16 -43.50 45.23 4.37
C LEU A 16 -42.72 44.10 3.68
N ALA A 17 -42.52 44.17 2.37
CA ALA A 17 -41.74 43.19 1.60
C ALA A 17 -40.23 43.28 1.85
N PHE A 18 -39.70 44.44 2.27
CA PHE A 18 -38.27 44.63 2.53
C PHE A 18 -37.82 44.26 3.96
N ILE A 19 -38.76 44.01 4.88
CA ILE A 19 -38.46 43.56 6.26
C ILE A 19 -38.37 42.01 6.33
N ALA A 20 -38.77 41.32 5.27
CA ALA A 20 -38.83 39.85 5.22
C ALA A 20 -37.51 39.16 4.80
N CYS A 21 -36.38 39.85 4.76
CA CYS A 21 -35.20 39.39 4.02
C CYS A 21 -33.98 38.94 4.87
N GLU A 22 -34.18 38.58 6.13
CA GLU A 22 -33.25 37.65 6.77
C GLU A 22 -34.03 36.40 7.18
N PRO A 23 -33.89 35.27 6.46
CA PRO A 23 -34.51 34.04 6.91
C PRO A 23 -33.93 33.74 8.29
N ILE A 24 -34.81 33.58 9.29
CA ILE A 24 -34.45 32.97 10.58
C ILE A 24 -34.14 31.51 10.26
N ALA A 25 -32.93 31.28 9.78
CA ALA A 25 -32.39 29.98 9.47
C ALA A 25 -31.51 29.58 10.64
N GLU A 26 -31.95 28.59 11.43
CA GLU A 26 -31.04 27.89 12.33
C GLU A 26 -30.00 27.16 11.48
N ARG A 27 -28.86 27.82 11.24
CA ARG A 27 -27.72 27.22 10.56
C ARG A 27 -26.96 26.41 11.59
N LYS A 28 -26.99 25.10 11.46
CA LYS A 28 -26.09 24.21 12.19
C LYS A 28 -24.75 24.22 11.47
N THR A 29 -23.73 24.81 12.10
CA THR A 29 -22.34 24.72 11.67
C THR A 29 -21.73 23.45 12.26
N LEU A 30 -20.98 22.70 11.45
CA LEU A 30 -20.09 21.69 11.99
C LEU A 30 -18.95 22.41 12.69
N GLU A 31 -18.72 22.06 13.95
CA GLU A 31 -17.65 22.59 14.77
C GLU A 31 -16.78 21.44 15.24
N ASN A 32 -15.51 21.73 15.52
CA ASN A 32 -14.61 20.73 16.08
C ASN A 32 -15.03 20.40 17.51
N SER A 33 -15.10 19.10 17.81
CA SER A 33 -15.40 18.59 19.15
C SER A 33 -14.21 18.66 20.11
N THR A 34 -12.99 18.74 19.57
CA THR A 34 -11.72 18.83 20.29
C THR A 34 -10.63 19.41 19.37
N THR A 35 -9.40 19.53 19.87
CA THR A 35 -8.21 19.84 19.06
C THR A 35 -7.39 18.57 18.80
N VAL A 36 -6.42 18.63 17.88
CA VAL A 36 -5.48 17.49 17.64
C VAL A 36 -4.75 17.07 18.92
N ASP A 37 -4.40 18.02 19.80
CA ASP A 37 -3.78 17.73 21.08
C ASP A 37 -4.71 16.98 22.04
N GLY A 38 -6.01 17.25 21.99
CA GLY A 38 -7.03 16.53 22.76
C GLY A 38 -7.35 15.11 22.26
N VAL A 39 -6.81 14.71 21.11
CA VAL A 39 -6.92 13.33 20.60
C VAL A 39 -5.95 12.43 21.36
N THR A 40 -6.42 11.35 21.95
CA THR A 40 -5.58 10.38 22.68
C THR A 40 -5.46 9.10 21.86
N LEU A 41 -4.22 8.73 21.57
CA LEU A 41 -3.85 7.48 20.94
C LEU A 41 -3.17 6.59 21.97
N VAL A 42 -3.47 5.30 21.96
CA VAL A 42 -2.90 4.30 22.87
C VAL A 42 -2.38 3.13 22.04
N SER A 43 -1.19 2.65 22.40
CA SER A 43 -0.63 1.40 21.90
C SER A 43 -0.38 0.45 23.07
N THR A 44 -0.77 -0.82 22.93
CA THR A 44 -0.42 -1.88 23.88
C THR A 44 0.12 -3.08 23.13
N GLN A 45 1.09 -3.78 23.72
CA GLN A 45 1.61 -5.04 23.20
C GLN A 45 1.18 -6.18 24.12
N SER A 46 0.94 -7.37 23.58
CA SER A 46 0.54 -8.55 24.38
C SER A 46 1.63 -8.99 25.36
N THR A 47 2.90 -8.80 24.98
CA THR A 47 4.07 -8.85 25.87
C THR A 47 4.91 -7.58 25.70
N PRO A 48 5.67 -7.15 26.73
CA PRO A 48 6.57 -5.99 26.59
C PRO A 48 7.57 -6.20 25.43
N GLY A 49 7.56 -5.30 24.45
CA GLY A 49 8.42 -5.41 23.26
C GLY A 49 8.00 -6.48 22.24
N GLY A 50 6.89 -7.19 22.47
CA GLY A 50 6.37 -8.21 21.56
C GLY A 50 5.71 -7.62 20.31
N ASN A 51 5.49 -8.46 19.30
CA ASN A 51 5.07 -8.00 17.98
C ASN A 51 3.56 -8.04 17.74
N GLU A 52 2.76 -8.57 18.67
CA GLU A 52 1.30 -8.38 18.65
C GLU A 52 0.96 -7.02 19.26
N ILE A 53 0.53 -6.08 18.42
CA ILE A 53 0.27 -4.68 18.75
C ILE A 53 -1.23 -4.42 18.67
N THR A 54 -1.76 -3.71 19.66
CA THR A 54 -3.08 -3.10 19.63
C THR A 54 -2.97 -1.59 19.60
N LEU A 55 -3.53 -0.96 18.58
CA LEU A 55 -3.64 0.50 18.44
C LEU A 55 -5.08 0.93 18.71
N GLU A 56 -5.27 1.99 19.48
CA GLU A 56 -6.58 2.48 19.89
C GLU A 56 -6.66 4.01 19.93
N MET A 57 -7.66 4.59 19.25
CA MET A 57 -8.06 5.99 19.40
C MET A 57 -9.22 6.03 20.41
N THR A 58 -8.99 6.69 21.55
CA THR A 58 -9.89 6.64 22.71
C THR A 58 -10.73 7.90 22.90
N THR A 59 -10.51 8.95 22.10
CA THR A 59 -11.23 10.23 22.24
C THR A 59 -12.67 10.14 21.69
N PRO A 60 -13.70 10.38 22.52
CA PRO A 60 -15.09 10.38 22.06
C PRO A 60 -15.35 11.44 21.00
N GLY A 61 -16.18 11.12 20.02
CA GLY A 61 -16.57 12.05 18.95
C GLY A 61 -15.56 12.20 17.81
N VAL A 62 -14.38 11.58 17.93
CA VAL A 62 -13.40 11.49 16.86
C VAL A 62 -13.60 10.18 16.09
N THR A 63 -13.52 10.24 14.77
CA THR A 63 -13.59 9.08 13.88
C THR A 63 -12.54 9.19 12.79
N GLY A 64 -12.10 8.03 12.28
CA GLY A 64 -10.97 7.96 11.38
C GLY A 64 -10.54 6.53 11.11
N TYR A 65 -9.28 6.38 10.70
CA TYR A 65 -8.66 5.10 10.43
C TYR A 65 -7.19 5.09 10.85
N TRP A 66 -6.68 3.90 11.13
CA TRP A 66 -5.25 3.66 11.34
C TRP A 66 -4.56 3.38 10.02
N ASN A 67 -3.40 4.00 9.81
CA ASN A 67 -2.38 3.62 8.84
C ASN A 67 -1.18 3.08 9.64
N TYR A 68 -0.95 1.78 9.58
CA TYR A 68 0.10 1.09 10.36
C TYR A 68 1.28 0.64 9.47
N ASN A 69 1.58 1.44 8.44
CA ASN A 69 2.64 1.26 7.44
C ASN A 69 2.43 0.09 6.47
N LEU A 70 1.94 -1.03 6.97
CA LEU A 70 1.67 -2.25 6.20
C LEU A 70 0.23 -2.34 5.71
N GLY A 71 -0.62 -1.41 6.13
CA GLY A 71 -2.02 -1.42 5.75
C GLY A 71 -2.84 -0.34 6.46
N LYS A 72 -4.15 -0.39 6.20
CA LYS A 72 -5.12 0.51 6.82
C LYS A 72 -6.18 -0.27 7.58
N ALA A 73 -6.60 0.24 8.73
CA ALA A 73 -7.72 -0.29 9.49
C ALA A 73 -8.77 0.80 9.70
N LEU A 74 -9.94 0.65 9.08
CA LEU A 74 -11.06 1.59 9.12
C LEU A 74 -11.87 1.47 10.43
N THR A 75 -11.17 1.58 11.55
CA THR A 75 -11.69 1.37 12.92
C THR A 75 -10.89 2.22 13.90
N ASN A 76 -11.47 2.49 15.06
CA ASN A 76 -10.78 3.17 16.15
C ASN A 76 -9.81 2.26 16.90
N LYS A 77 -10.04 0.94 16.85
CA LYS A 77 -9.22 -0.07 17.52
C LYS A 77 -8.86 -1.20 16.56
N VAL A 78 -7.58 -1.56 16.50
CA VAL A 78 -7.08 -2.69 15.70
C VAL A 78 -6.00 -3.44 16.47
N THR A 79 -6.02 -4.76 16.38
CA THR A 79 -4.97 -5.66 16.90
C THR A 79 -4.39 -6.43 15.71
N PHE A 80 -3.07 -6.51 15.61
CA PHE A 80 -2.36 -7.16 14.51
C PHE A 80 -0.97 -7.64 14.95
N ILE A 81 -0.41 -8.59 14.20
CA ILE A 81 0.96 -9.06 14.35
C ILE A 81 1.85 -8.25 13.41
N TYR A 82 2.83 -7.55 13.97
CA TYR A 82 3.75 -6.69 13.22
C TYR A 82 5.02 -7.46 12.86
N PRO A 83 5.50 -7.42 11.61
CA PRO A 83 6.61 -8.27 11.16
C PRO A 83 7.99 -7.63 11.34
N ILE A 84 8.09 -6.30 11.53
CA ILE A 84 9.36 -5.57 11.52
C ILE A 84 9.82 -5.26 12.96
N PRO A 85 10.97 -5.79 13.40
CA PRO A 85 11.61 -5.35 14.64
C PRO A 85 12.12 -3.90 14.56
N GLY A 86 12.17 -3.21 15.70
CA GLY A 86 12.61 -1.82 15.81
C GLY A 86 11.50 -0.85 16.20
N THR A 87 11.78 0.45 16.08
CA THR A 87 10.79 1.51 16.32
C THR A 87 9.98 1.76 15.07
N SER A 88 8.66 1.65 15.15
CA SER A 88 7.75 1.96 14.06
C SER A 88 6.75 3.04 14.44
N THR A 89 6.57 4.00 13.54
CA THR A 89 5.58 5.07 13.68
C THR A 89 4.27 4.66 13.02
N PHE A 90 3.17 4.73 13.75
CA PHE A 90 1.83 4.49 13.23
C PHE A 90 1.01 5.77 13.24
N THR A 91 0.19 5.98 12.20
CA THR A 91 -0.56 7.21 12.00
C THR A 91 -2.06 6.95 12.11
N TYR A 92 -2.76 7.74 12.91
CA TYR A 92 -4.21 7.84 12.89
C TYR A 92 -4.63 9.06 12.07
N VAL A 93 -5.46 8.84 11.05
CA VAL A 93 -6.02 9.90 10.20
C VAL A 93 -7.50 9.99 10.50
N GLY A 94 -7.96 11.15 10.95
CA GLY A 94 -9.34 11.32 11.41
C GLY A 94 -9.91 12.70 11.17
N THR A 95 -11.12 12.92 11.67
CA THR A 95 -11.80 14.22 11.69
C THR A 95 -12.13 14.64 13.13
N LEU A 96 -11.96 15.93 13.41
CA LEU A 96 -12.37 16.55 14.67
C LEU A 96 -13.84 17.02 14.64
N GLY A 97 -14.46 16.97 13.46
CA GLY A 97 -15.78 17.55 13.18
C GLY A 97 -15.72 18.34 11.87
N ALA A 98 -15.20 19.56 11.93
CA ALA A 98 -15.05 20.44 10.77
C ALA A 98 -13.73 20.24 10.00
N GLU A 99 -12.70 19.67 10.64
CA GLU A 99 -11.35 19.56 10.09
C GLU A 99 -10.80 18.13 10.16
N PHE A 100 -9.97 17.77 9.18
CA PHE A 100 -9.18 16.54 9.20
C PHE A 100 -7.86 16.75 9.93
N PHE A 101 -7.33 15.68 10.52
CA PHE A 101 -6.03 15.69 11.17
C PHE A 101 -5.30 14.36 10.99
N GLU A 102 -3.99 14.40 11.22
CA GLU A 102 -3.14 13.23 11.38
C GLU A 102 -2.44 13.31 12.74
N LYS A 103 -2.34 12.19 13.44
CA LYS A 103 -1.59 12.08 14.69
C LYS A 103 -0.86 10.74 14.74
N THR A 104 0.37 10.75 15.25
CA THR A 104 1.24 9.57 15.24
C THR A 104 1.46 9.00 16.65
N ILE A 105 1.85 7.73 16.70
CA ILE A 105 2.35 7.05 17.89
C ILE A 105 3.52 6.14 17.48
N ASP A 106 4.60 6.19 18.24
CA ASP A 106 5.76 5.31 18.03
C ASP A 106 5.67 4.09 18.93
N VAL A 107 5.92 2.91 18.38
CA VAL A 107 5.92 1.64 19.10
C VAL A 107 7.24 0.92 18.86
N GLN A 108 7.86 0.45 19.94
CA GLN A 108 9.10 -0.32 19.90
C GLN A 108 8.78 -1.82 19.91
N VAL A 109 9.25 -2.54 18.89
CA VAL A 109 9.17 -4.01 18.82
C VAL A 109 10.58 -4.56 18.98
N ASP A 110 10.84 -5.27 20.08
CA ASP A 110 12.14 -5.85 20.40
C ASP A 110 12.25 -7.32 19.99
N GLN A 111 11.11 -8.02 19.87
CA GLN A 111 11.06 -9.46 19.57
C GLN A 111 9.80 -9.84 18.78
N LEU A 112 9.95 -10.86 17.91
CA LEU A 112 8.84 -11.50 17.20
C LEU A 112 8.38 -12.73 18.00
N ASP A 113 7.62 -12.51 19.06
CA ASP A 113 7.15 -13.57 19.96
C ASP A 113 5.83 -14.22 19.52
N HIS A 114 5.13 -13.60 18.58
CA HIS A 114 4.01 -14.18 17.85
C HIS A 114 4.45 -14.46 16.42
N ALA A 115 4.15 -15.69 15.95
CA ALA A 115 4.49 -16.13 14.62
C ALA A 115 3.86 -15.20 13.55
N LEU A 116 4.64 -14.90 12.52
CA LEU A 116 4.14 -14.19 11.35
C LEU A 116 3.33 -15.13 10.47
N ASP A 117 2.59 -14.55 9.53
CA ASP A 117 2.03 -15.33 8.42
C ASP A 117 3.16 -15.98 7.61
N GLN A 118 2.92 -17.19 7.08
CA GLN A 118 3.94 -17.96 6.38
C GLN A 118 4.50 -17.21 5.17
N ASP A 119 3.66 -16.40 4.49
CA ASP A 119 4.07 -15.58 3.34
C ASP A 119 5.22 -14.62 3.69
N TRP A 120 5.32 -14.14 4.94
CA TRP A 120 6.45 -13.31 5.37
C TRP A 120 7.74 -14.12 5.41
N TYR A 121 7.72 -15.32 6.01
CA TYR A 121 8.89 -16.19 6.06
C TYR A 121 9.26 -16.71 4.67
N ASP A 122 8.29 -16.95 3.82
CA ASP A 122 8.53 -17.36 2.44
C ASP A 122 9.21 -16.23 1.67
N LEU A 123 8.78 -14.96 1.82
CA LEU A 123 9.40 -13.82 1.14
C LEU A 123 10.79 -13.45 1.69
N VAL A 124 10.99 -13.43 3.01
CA VAL A 124 12.20 -12.87 3.67
C VAL A 124 13.02 -13.87 4.49
N SER A 125 12.68 -15.15 4.49
CA SER A 125 13.23 -16.22 5.36
C SER A 125 12.85 -16.11 6.85
N GLU A 126 13.16 -17.15 7.63
CA GLU A 126 13.04 -17.10 9.11
C GLU A 126 13.99 -16.09 9.75
N ASN A 127 15.16 -15.84 9.14
CA ASN A 127 16.08 -14.79 9.57
C ASN A 127 15.69 -13.48 8.90
N THR A 128 14.59 -12.90 9.35
CA THR A 128 13.93 -11.76 8.70
C THR A 128 14.84 -10.55 8.52
N THR A 129 15.80 -10.32 9.42
CA THR A 129 16.80 -9.24 9.32
C THR A 129 17.84 -9.50 8.22
N ALA A 130 18.25 -10.74 8.01
CA ALA A 130 19.15 -11.07 6.89
C ALA A 130 18.40 -11.10 5.54
N GLY A 131 17.11 -11.43 5.58
CA GLY A 131 16.27 -11.47 4.40
C GLY A 131 16.48 -12.71 3.54
N LYS A 132 15.88 -12.68 2.36
CA LYS A 132 16.04 -13.69 1.32
C LYS A 132 16.40 -13.03 -0.01
N THR A 133 17.31 -13.67 -0.73
CA THR A 133 17.69 -13.26 -2.09
C THR A 133 16.93 -14.10 -3.11
N TRP A 134 16.32 -13.45 -4.09
CA TRP A 134 15.56 -14.04 -5.18
C TRP A 134 16.22 -13.77 -6.53
N VAL A 135 16.26 -14.79 -7.38
CA VAL A 135 16.75 -14.76 -8.75
C VAL A 135 15.74 -15.43 -9.67
N PHE A 136 15.80 -15.19 -10.97
CA PHE A 136 14.95 -15.90 -11.92
C PHE A 136 15.13 -17.42 -11.80
N ASP A 137 14.04 -18.16 -11.90
CA ASP A 137 14.08 -19.63 -11.95
C ASP A 137 14.37 -20.14 -13.38
N GLY A 138 15.41 -19.59 -13.99
CA GLY A 138 15.83 -19.95 -15.33
C GLY A 138 16.89 -19.02 -15.87
N VAL A 139 17.36 -19.35 -17.07
CA VAL A 139 18.36 -18.55 -17.80
C VAL A 139 17.91 -18.36 -19.26
N PRO A 140 18.37 -17.31 -19.94
CA PRO A 140 18.02 -17.09 -21.34
C PRO A 140 18.30 -18.31 -22.23
N GLY A 141 17.27 -18.79 -22.93
CA GLY A 141 17.39 -19.88 -23.90
C GLY A 141 17.35 -21.30 -23.31
N ASP A 142 16.99 -21.47 -22.03
CA ASP A 142 16.89 -22.79 -21.38
C ASP A 142 15.61 -23.57 -21.72
N GLY A 143 14.64 -22.94 -22.38
CA GLY A 143 13.33 -23.50 -22.70
C GLY A 143 12.33 -23.51 -21.54
N GLY A 144 12.71 -23.04 -20.34
CA GLY A 144 11.85 -22.95 -19.17
C GLY A 144 10.81 -21.83 -19.27
N LEU A 145 9.82 -21.82 -18.36
CA LEU A 145 8.81 -20.76 -18.28
C LEU A 145 9.06 -19.89 -17.05
N TRP A 146 10.00 -18.95 -17.16
CA TRP A 146 10.42 -18.11 -16.02
C TRP A 146 10.19 -16.62 -16.22
N TRP A 147 10.03 -16.18 -17.47
CA TRP A 147 9.63 -14.82 -17.81
C TRP A 147 8.94 -14.83 -19.16
N TYR A 148 7.63 -14.61 -19.17
CA TYR A 148 6.81 -14.81 -20.37
C TYR A 148 5.57 -13.94 -20.41
N MET A 149 5.10 -13.70 -21.63
CA MET A 149 3.82 -13.07 -21.91
C MET A 149 2.71 -14.12 -21.86
N SER A 150 1.64 -13.79 -21.17
CA SER A 150 0.43 -14.61 -21.05
C SER A 150 -0.82 -13.81 -21.42
N ALA A 151 -1.96 -14.50 -21.50
CA ALA A 151 -3.24 -13.82 -21.61
C ALA A 151 -3.50 -12.94 -20.38
N PRO A 152 -4.05 -11.72 -20.54
CA PRO A 152 -4.30 -10.79 -19.43
C PRO A 152 -5.32 -11.32 -18.41
N TYR A 153 -6.14 -12.30 -18.78
CA TYR A 153 -7.14 -12.91 -17.90
C TYR A 153 -6.75 -14.32 -17.41
N ASN A 154 -5.60 -14.85 -17.83
CA ASN A 154 -5.14 -16.18 -17.44
C ASN A 154 -3.60 -16.28 -17.58
N TRP A 155 -2.91 -16.28 -16.44
CA TRP A 155 -1.45 -16.35 -16.37
C TRP A 155 -0.89 -17.65 -16.95
N GLU A 156 -1.66 -18.75 -16.96
CA GLU A 156 -1.23 -20.03 -17.53
C GLU A 156 -1.31 -20.08 -19.07
N GLU A 157 -2.07 -19.18 -19.70
CA GLU A 157 -2.23 -19.16 -21.15
C GLU A 157 -1.03 -18.45 -21.79
N LEU A 158 0.01 -19.24 -22.09
CA LEU A 158 1.24 -18.77 -22.71
C LEU A 158 0.99 -18.17 -24.10
N TRP A 159 1.37 -16.90 -24.29
CA TRP A 159 1.39 -16.24 -25.59
C TRP A 159 2.80 -16.17 -26.17
N TRP A 160 3.81 -15.94 -25.34
CA TRP A 160 5.20 -15.87 -25.78
C TRP A 160 6.21 -16.12 -24.65
N ASN A 161 7.05 -17.16 -24.82
CA ASN A 161 8.11 -17.51 -23.87
C ASN A 161 9.41 -16.73 -24.16
N ALA A 162 9.42 -15.44 -23.86
CA ALA A 162 10.54 -14.54 -24.20
C ALA A 162 11.83 -14.89 -23.45
N GLY A 163 11.74 -15.19 -22.15
CA GLY A 163 12.89 -15.56 -21.33
C GLY A 163 13.46 -16.93 -21.72
N GLY A 164 12.62 -17.97 -21.68
CA GLY A 164 13.05 -19.34 -21.91
C GLY A 164 13.45 -19.63 -23.35
N SER A 165 12.82 -19.00 -24.35
CA SER A 165 13.29 -19.15 -25.74
C SER A 165 14.59 -18.38 -26.00
N GLY A 166 14.90 -17.37 -25.16
CA GLY A 166 16.08 -16.54 -25.28
C GLY A 166 16.07 -15.62 -26.50
N ASP A 167 14.94 -15.47 -27.18
CA ASP A 167 14.80 -14.56 -28.32
C ASP A 167 14.79 -13.09 -27.89
N MET A 168 14.25 -12.82 -26.70
CA MET A 168 14.13 -11.49 -26.14
C MET A 168 14.15 -11.50 -24.59
N PRO A 169 15.22 -12.02 -23.97
CA PRO A 169 15.30 -12.10 -22.51
C PRO A 169 15.37 -10.70 -21.87
N PRO A 170 14.99 -10.57 -20.59
CA PRO A 170 15.17 -9.33 -19.86
C PRO A 170 16.66 -9.00 -19.67
N VAL A 171 17.01 -7.71 -19.71
CA VAL A 171 18.42 -7.25 -19.65
C VAL A 171 19.12 -7.58 -18.34
N ASP A 172 18.33 -7.74 -17.28
CA ASP A 172 18.69 -8.04 -15.90
C ASP A 172 18.41 -9.51 -15.55
N ALA A 173 18.36 -10.42 -16.54
CA ALA A 173 18.12 -11.85 -16.31
C ALA A 173 19.10 -12.51 -15.32
N ALA A 174 20.32 -11.96 -15.18
CA ALA A 174 21.33 -12.42 -14.24
C ALA A 174 21.35 -11.63 -12.92
N GLY A 175 20.44 -10.67 -12.75
CA GLY A 175 20.31 -9.86 -11.55
C GLY A 175 19.73 -10.62 -10.37
N LYS A 176 19.54 -9.91 -9.25
CA LYS A 176 18.98 -10.44 -8.01
C LYS A 176 18.17 -9.38 -7.27
N MET A 177 17.26 -9.86 -6.43
CA MET A 177 16.41 -9.06 -5.55
C MET A 177 16.61 -9.53 -4.12
N VAL A 178 16.67 -8.61 -3.16
CA VAL A 178 16.78 -8.95 -1.73
C VAL A 178 15.62 -8.30 -1.00
N PHE A 179 14.88 -9.09 -0.21
CA PHE A 179 13.82 -8.61 0.67
C PHE A 179 14.18 -8.96 2.12
N ASP A 180 14.16 -7.96 3.00
CA ASP A 180 14.47 -8.11 4.41
C ASP A 180 13.61 -7.19 5.30
N LEU A 181 13.62 -7.47 6.60
CA LEU A 181 12.94 -6.71 7.65
C LEU A 181 13.93 -6.10 8.65
N ASP A 182 15.10 -5.65 8.18
CA ASP A 182 16.08 -4.93 9.01
C ASP A 182 15.62 -3.49 9.27
N GLY A 183 14.83 -3.31 10.33
CA GLY A 183 14.31 -2.01 10.77
C GLY A 183 13.22 -1.40 9.89
N ALA A 184 13.01 -1.92 8.67
CA ALA A 184 11.94 -1.54 7.74
C ALA A 184 11.69 -2.68 6.75
N ALA A 185 10.63 -2.60 5.93
CA ALA A 185 10.41 -3.52 4.81
C ALA A 185 11.31 -3.11 3.63
N ASN A 186 12.55 -3.60 3.63
CA ASN A 186 13.58 -3.20 2.69
C ASN A 186 13.54 -4.05 1.41
N TYR A 187 13.73 -3.39 0.27
CA TYR A 187 13.88 -4.03 -1.02
C TYR A 187 15.19 -3.55 -1.65
N THR A 188 16.05 -4.47 -2.08
CA THR A 188 17.29 -4.12 -2.79
C THR A 188 17.35 -4.85 -4.12
N TYR A 189 17.50 -4.09 -5.20
CA TYR A 189 17.61 -4.59 -6.56
C TYR A 189 19.05 -4.51 -7.05
N TYR A 190 19.48 -5.52 -7.81
CA TYR A 190 20.75 -5.56 -8.51
C TYR A 190 20.52 -5.99 -9.95
N ALA A 191 20.84 -5.13 -10.92
CA ALA A 191 20.65 -5.43 -12.35
C ALA A 191 21.54 -6.56 -12.88
N ALA A 192 22.62 -6.89 -12.17
CA ALA A 192 23.55 -7.98 -12.45
C ALA A 192 24.25 -8.38 -11.14
N PRO A 193 24.97 -9.52 -11.08
CA PRO A 193 25.58 -10.01 -9.83
C PRO A 193 26.52 -9.01 -9.15
N ASP A 194 27.25 -8.23 -9.96
CA ASP A 194 28.23 -7.23 -9.53
C ASP A 194 27.74 -5.78 -9.73
N ALA A 195 26.44 -5.58 -10.03
CA ALA A 195 25.88 -4.24 -10.19
C ALA A 195 25.80 -3.50 -8.86
N ASP A 196 25.80 -2.16 -8.92
CA ASP A 196 25.53 -1.35 -7.73
C ASP A 196 24.08 -1.59 -7.25
N PRO A 197 23.84 -1.62 -5.92
CA PRO A 197 22.50 -1.81 -5.38
C PRO A 197 21.62 -0.59 -5.61
N GLU A 198 20.39 -0.84 -6.04
CA GLU A 198 19.31 0.15 -6.02
C GLU A 198 18.36 -0.19 -4.86
N VAL A 199 18.17 0.77 -3.95
CA VAL A 199 17.40 0.55 -2.72
C VAL A 199 15.96 1.06 -2.90
N GLY A 200 15.03 0.29 -2.37
CA GLY A 200 13.61 0.57 -2.31
C GLY A 200 12.98 0.02 -1.03
N SER A 201 11.65 -0.05 -1.04
CA SER A 201 10.87 -0.71 0.00
C SER A 201 9.80 -1.60 -0.61
N PHE A 202 9.15 -2.42 0.21
CA PHE A 202 8.02 -3.22 -0.25
C PHE A 202 6.83 -3.20 0.72
N VAL A 203 5.68 -3.59 0.21
CA VAL A 203 4.45 -3.85 0.97
C VAL A 203 3.91 -5.20 0.53
N LEU A 204 3.86 -6.15 1.47
CA LEU A 204 3.25 -7.45 1.28
C LEU A 204 1.82 -7.42 1.85
N ASP A 205 0.83 -7.66 0.99
CA ASP A 205 -0.57 -7.84 1.38
C ASP A 205 -0.94 -9.32 1.27
N VAL A 206 -0.71 -10.05 2.36
CA VAL A 206 -1.02 -11.48 2.49
C VAL A 206 -2.49 -11.77 2.18
N LYS A 207 -3.40 -10.88 2.58
CA LYS A 207 -4.84 -11.11 2.41
C LYS A 207 -5.25 -11.03 0.95
N ASN A 208 -4.74 -10.04 0.23
CA ASN A 208 -5.08 -9.82 -1.18
C ASN A 208 -4.10 -10.52 -2.13
N GLN A 209 -3.07 -11.21 -1.60
CA GLN A 209 -2.04 -11.88 -2.38
C GLN A 209 -1.39 -10.91 -3.37
N THR A 210 -0.89 -9.78 -2.85
CA THR A 210 -0.16 -8.80 -3.66
C THR A 210 1.15 -8.40 -3.02
N LEU A 211 2.14 -8.13 -3.88
CA LEU A 211 3.44 -7.58 -3.51
C LEU A 211 3.61 -6.25 -4.23
N LYS A 212 3.80 -5.18 -3.47
CA LYS A 212 4.17 -3.87 -4.03
C LYS A 212 5.61 -3.56 -3.72
N VAL A 213 6.42 -3.25 -4.73
CA VAL A 213 7.73 -2.64 -4.57
C VAL A 213 7.65 -1.13 -4.82
N ASN A 214 8.42 -0.36 -4.06
CA ASN A 214 8.57 1.08 -4.22
C ASN A 214 10.05 1.40 -4.44
N GLY A 215 10.36 2.15 -5.51
CA GLY A 215 11.74 2.42 -5.92
C GLY A 215 12.06 1.68 -7.21
N PRO A 216 13.16 0.90 -7.28
CA PRO A 216 13.46 0.11 -8.48
C PRO A 216 12.37 -0.94 -8.73
N ASN A 217 12.22 -1.35 -9.99
CA ASN A 217 11.28 -2.42 -10.33
C ASN A 217 11.84 -3.80 -9.94
N ILE A 218 11.03 -4.86 -10.09
CA ILE A 218 11.52 -6.25 -10.03
C ILE A 218 12.38 -6.59 -11.25
N LEU A 219 13.12 -7.69 -11.18
CA LEU A 219 13.86 -8.23 -12.32
C LEU A 219 12.93 -8.46 -13.52
N GLY A 220 13.36 -8.06 -14.71
CA GLY A 220 12.54 -8.10 -15.93
C GLY A 220 11.36 -7.12 -15.94
N GLY A 221 11.28 -6.25 -14.93
CA GLY A 221 10.34 -5.13 -14.86
C GLY A 221 10.93 -3.79 -15.32
N ALA A 222 12.23 -3.73 -15.61
CA ALA A 222 12.83 -2.53 -16.18
C ALA A 222 12.49 -2.39 -17.68
N ALA A 223 12.30 -1.14 -18.13
CA ALA A 223 12.13 -0.86 -19.55
C ALA A 223 13.37 -1.32 -20.33
N THR A 224 13.16 -2.22 -21.29
CA THR A 224 14.21 -2.63 -22.22
C THR A 224 14.05 -1.84 -23.52
N GLY A 225 15.14 -1.55 -24.22
CA GLY A 225 15.11 -0.76 -25.44
C GLY A 225 14.13 -1.34 -26.48
N GLY A 226 12.98 -0.69 -26.67
CA GLY A 226 11.94 -1.08 -27.61
C GLY A 226 10.65 -1.65 -27.00
N TYR A 227 10.62 -1.92 -25.68
CA TYR A 227 9.46 -2.52 -25.02
C TYR A 227 9.47 -2.28 -23.50
N ASP A 228 8.32 -1.89 -22.99
CA ASP A 228 8.12 -1.51 -21.60
C ASP A 228 7.21 -2.54 -20.93
N ILE A 229 7.86 -3.56 -20.34
CA ILE A 229 7.21 -4.77 -19.82
C ILE A 229 7.17 -4.73 -18.28
N GLY A 230 7.54 -3.61 -17.66
CA GLY A 230 7.38 -3.41 -16.22
C GLY A 230 5.97 -3.07 -15.82
N ASN A 231 5.60 -3.40 -14.58
CA ASN A 231 4.57 -2.62 -13.92
C ASN A 231 5.19 -1.36 -13.32
N HIS A 232 4.89 -0.19 -13.89
CA HIS A 232 5.35 1.13 -13.38
C HIS A 232 4.80 1.45 -11.99
N ASP A 233 3.69 0.85 -11.60
CA ASP A 233 3.10 1.01 -10.27
C ASP A 233 3.77 0.11 -9.22
N GLY A 234 4.66 -0.79 -9.66
CA GLY A 234 5.39 -1.73 -8.82
C GLY A 234 4.50 -2.77 -8.12
N LEU A 235 3.25 -2.94 -8.55
CA LEU A 235 2.26 -3.81 -7.91
C LEU A 235 2.11 -5.14 -8.65
N TYR A 236 2.31 -6.24 -7.95
CA TYR A 236 2.29 -7.57 -8.52
C TYR A 236 1.24 -8.42 -7.80
N GLN A 237 0.49 -9.22 -8.57
CA GLN A 237 -0.30 -10.29 -8.01
C GLN A 237 0.64 -11.46 -7.68
N ILE A 238 0.49 -12.02 -6.49
CA ILE A 238 1.17 -13.25 -6.08
C ILE A 238 0.30 -14.42 -6.54
N ILE A 239 0.87 -15.25 -7.42
CA ILE A 239 0.25 -16.51 -7.86
C ILE A 239 0.70 -17.65 -6.95
N SER A 240 1.98 -17.65 -6.57
CA SER A 240 2.60 -18.60 -5.65
C SER A 240 3.69 -17.88 -4.87
N LEU A 241 3.74 -18.13 -3.57
CA LEU A 241 4.83 -17.72 -2.69
C LEU A 241 5.04 -18.85 -1.69
N THR A 242 6.21 -19.47 -1.77
CA THR A 242 6.64 -20.57 -0.90
C THR A 242 8.11 -20.36 -0.53
N GLU A 243 8.67 -21.24 0.29
CA GLU A 243 10.10 -21.18 0.64
C GLU A 243 11.01 -21.18 -0.60
N ASP A 244 10.64 -21.92 -1.64
CA ASP A 244 11.46 -22.22 -2.83
C ASP A 244 10.97 -21.55 -4.13
N GLU A 245 9.80 -20.91 -4.12
CA GLU A 245 9.17 -20.39 -5.34
C GLU A 245 8.44 -19.06 -5.07
N MET A 246 8.63 -18.11 -5.99
CA MET A 246 7.81 -16.89 -6.07
C MET A 246 7.36 -16.68 -7.51
N ILE A 247 6.05 -16.76 -7.75
CA ILE A 247 5.43 -16.48 -9.05
C ILE A 247 4.63 -15.19 -8.93
N LEU A 248 5.03 -14.19 -9.72
CA LEU A 248 4.38 -12.89 -9.80
C LEU A 248 3.70 -12.71 -11.15
N TYR A 249 2.57 -12.01 -11.14
CA TYR A 249 1.75 -11.77 -12.33
C TYR A 249 1.26 -10.33 -12.40
N VAL A 250 1.19 -9.81 -13.62
CA VAL A 250 0.55 -8.53 -13.97
C VAL A 250 -0.43 -8.80 -15.09
N ASP A 251 -1.68 -8.44 -14.89
CA ASP A 251 -2.79 -8.71 -15.83
C ASP A 251 -2.90 -7.70 -16.97
N ASN A 252 -2.34 -6.50 -16.80
CA ASN A 252 -2.47 -5.44 -17.78
C ASN A 252 -1.18 -4.65 -17.94
N ASN A 253 -0.34 -5.11 -18.86
CA ASN A 253 0.92 -4.48 -19.24
C ASN A 253 0.82 -3.79 -20.62
N ALA A 254 1.96 -3.35 -21.18
CA ALA A 254 2.02 -2.85 -22.55
C ALA A 254 1.28 -3.79 -23.53
N TRP A 255 0.51 -3.17 -24.44
CA TRP A 255 -0.37 -3.88 -25.39
C TRP A 255 -1.51 -4.70 -24.77
N ALA A 256 -1.90 -4.42 -23.52
CA ALA A 256 -2.97 -5.12 -22.80
C ALA A 256 -2.72 -6.62 -22.67
N THR A 257 -1.46 -6.98 -22.44
CA THR A 257 -1.03 -8.38 -22.25
C THR A 257 -0.73 -8.67 -20.79
N GLY A 258 -0.90 -9.93 -20.39
CA GLY A 258 -0.42 -10.41 -19.11
C GLY A 258 1.08 -10.74 -19.17
N TRP A 259 1.77 -10.62 -18.03
CA TRP A 259 3.16 -11.03 -17.89
C TRP A 259 3.37 -11.77 -16.57
N THR A 260 4.20 -12.80 -16.62
CA THR A 260 4.47 -13.67 -15.47
C THR A 260 5.98 -13.81 -15.26
N TRP A 261 6.37 -13.76 -13.99
CA TRP A 261 7.75 -13.92 -13.52
C TRP A 261 7.81 -15.09 -12.55
N HIS A 262 8.79 -15.98 -12.73
CA HIS A 262 9.07 -17.06 -11.78
C HIS A 262 10.47 -16.85 -11.20
N PHE A 263 10.53 -16.87 -9.88
CA PHE A 263 11.75 -16.71 -9.12
C PHE A 263 11.95 -17.90 -8.18
N LYS A 264 13.21 -18.11 -7.84
CA LYS A 264 13.65 -19.02 -6.79
C LYS A 264 14.64 -18.31 -5.85
N PRO A 265 14.85 -18.84 -4.64
CA PRO A 265 15.93 -18.38 -3.78
C PRO A 265 17.29 -18.54 -4.49
N ALA A 266 18.19 -17.58 -4.28
CA ALA A 266 19.60 -17.77 -4.61
C ALA A 266 20.24 -18.75 -3.62
N GLU A 267 21.04 -19.70 -4.14
CA GLU A 267 21.84 -20.64 -3.33
C GLU A 267 22.96 -19.94 -2.53
#